data_AF-A0A2I0DP02-F1
#
_entry.id   AF-A0A2I0DP02-F1
#
_cell.length_a   1.000
_cell.length_b   1.000
_cell.length_c   1.000
_cell.angle_alpha   90.00
_cell.angle_beta   90.00
_cell.angle_gamma   90.00
#
_symmetry.space_group_name_H-M   'P 1'
#
loop_
_entity.id
_entity.type
_entity.pdbx_description
1 polymer ?
#
loop_
_entity_poly.entity_id
_entity_poly.type
_entity_poly.pdbx_seq_one_letter_code
_entity_poly.pdbx_strand_id
1 'polypeptide(L)'
;MTIYQKRLFKLDHEVIENSLTKKMNERIESAVEEIRTEYEEKEKYFESQIAKMKVELHKEVDKAKGGIGHVSGYSDLNQNYYLRAFDSFVGASFSYIKGEDNLNLRRVTNMMSDNCLPNLNKKDIEHNDDIFKHFEEVIEKLTEYNSEGIFTDQLRSLKYQFSQCKKRELVVKDAA
;
A
#
# COMPACT_ATOMS: atom_id res chain seq x y z
N MET A 1 -9.17 46.36 -70.48
CA MET A 1 -8.15 46.04 -69.45
C MET A 1 -6.77 46.11 -70.10
N THR A 2 -5.92 47.05 -69.70
CA THR A 2 -4.58 47.24 -70.28
C THR A 2 -3.59 46.18 -69.76
N ILE A 3 -2.47 45.96 -70.45
CA ILE A 3 -1.40 45.03 -70.03
C ILE A 3 -0.91 45.36 -68.60
N TYR A 4 -0.82 46.66 -68.28
CA TYR A 4 -0.47 47.14 -66.95
C TYR A 4 -1.50 46.72 -65.88
N GLN A 5 -2.80 46.88 -66.14
CA GLN A 5 -3.87 46.46 -65.23
C GLN A 5 -3.87 44.95 -64.97
N LYS A 6 -3.59 44.13 -66.00
CA LYS A 6 -3.44 42.67 -65.84
C LYS A 6 -2.26 42.30 -64.96
N ARG A 7 -1.13 43.00 -65.12
CA ARG A 7 0.08 42.75 -64.32
C ARG A 7 -0.10 43.17 -62.87
N LEU A 8 -0.77 44.30 -62.62
CA LEU A 8 -1.11 44.77 -61.28
C LEU A 8 -2.04 43.79 -60.57
N PHE A 9 -3.11 43.35 -61.24
CA PHE A 9 -4.05 42.35 -60.69
C PHE A 9 -3.34 41.03 -60.32
N LYS A 10 -2.40 40.57 -61.16
CA LYS A 10 -1.63 39.35 -60.88
C LYS A 10 -0.77 39.51 -59.62
N LEU A 11 -0.10 40.65 -59.47
CA LEU A 11 0.71 40.95 -58.28
C LEU A 11 -0.15 41.03 -57.02
N ASP A 12 -1.29 41.73 -57.08
CA ASP A 12 -2.22 41.83 -55.95
C ASP A 12 -2.78 40.45 -55.56
N HIS A 13 -3.08 39.61 -56.55
CA HIS A 13 -3.54 38.24 -56.31
C HIS A 13 -2.47 37.38 -55.62
N GLU A 14 -1.23 37.42 -56.11
CA GLU A 14 -0.09 36.70 -55.49
C GLU A 14 0.16 37.19 -54.06
N VAL A 15 0.05 38.50 -53.79
CA VAL A 15 0.20 39.06 -52.44
C VAL A 15 -0.90 38.55 -51.50
N ILE A 16 -2.15 38.53 -51.97
CA ILE A 16 -3.30 38.02 -51.19
C ILE A 16 -3.14 36.53 -50.91
N GLU A 17 -2.79 35.73 -51.92
CA GLU A 17 -2.60 34.28 -51.80
C GLU A 17 -1.47 33.94 -50.81
N ASN A 18 -0.33 34.65 -50.90
CA ASN A 18 0.77 34.50 -49.96
C ASN A 18 0.38 34.91 -48.53
N SER A 19 -0.40 35.99 -48.37
CA SER A 19 -0.88 36.43 -47.05
C SER A 19 -1.85 35.43 -46.42
N LEU A 20 -2.76 34.87 -47.21
CA LEU A 20 -3.70 33.84 -46.77
C LEU A 20 -2.97 32.56 -46.39
N THR A 21 -2.01 32.12 -47.21
CA THR A 21 -1.20 30.93 -46.92
C THR A 21 -0.40 31.11 -45.64
N LYS A 22 0.21 32.28 -45.44
CA LYS A 22 0.94 32.60 -44.21
C LYS A 22 0.02 32.53 -42.97
N LYS A 23 -1.14 33.19 -43.01
CA LYS A 23 -2.11 33.15 -41.89
C LYS A 23 -2.65 31.75 -41.62
N MET A 24 -2.84 30.95 -42.67
CA MET A 24 -3.28 29.56 -42.54
C MET A 24 -2.20 28.72 -41.85
N ASN A 25 -0.93 28.86 -42.25
CA ASN A 25 0.18 28.15 -41.63
C ASN A 25 0.35 28.57 -40.16
N GLU A 26 0.28 29.87 -39.84
CA GLU A 26 0.34 30.35 -38.45
C GLU A 26 -0.79 29.75 -37.59
N ARG A 27 -2.01 29.63 -38.13
CA ARG A 27 -3.13 28.98 -37.43
C ARG A 27 -2.92 27.48 -37.25
N ILE A 28 -2.38 26.79 -38.25
CA ILE A 28 -2.07 25.36 -38.17
C ILE A 28 -1.00 25.13 -37.12
N GLU A 29 0.07 25.92 -37.12
CA GLU A 29 1.15 25.83 -36.11
C GLU A 29 0.59 26.05 -34.70
N SER A 30 -0.24 27.08 -34.50
CA SER A 30 -0.89 27.32 -33.20
C SER A 30 -1.76 26.13 -32.77
N ALA A 31 -2.58 25.58 -33.67
CA ALA A 31 -3.44 24.45 -33.35
C ALA A 31 -2.63 23.17 -33.05
N VAL A 32 -1.53 22.95 -33.78
CA VAL A 32 -0.61 21.83 -33.53
C VAL A 32 0.04 21.96 -32.15
N GLU A 33 0.47 23.16 -31.77
CA GLU A 33 1.09 23.39 -30.46
C GLU A 33 0.08 23.26 -29.30
N GLU A 34 -1.15 23.73 -29.48
CA GLU A 34 -2.24 23.51 -28.54
C GLU A 34 -2.52 22.01 -28.34
N ILE A 35 -2.69 21.26 -29.44
CA ILE A 35 -2.92 19.81 -29.39
C ILE A 35 -1.75 19.09 -28.72
N ARG A 36 -0.51 19.48 -29.04
CA ARG A 36 0.68 18.88 -28.45
C ARG A 36 0.74 19.11 -26.94
N THR A 37 0.46 20.35 -26.50
CA THR A 37 0.45 20.69 -25.08
C THR A 37 -0.62 19.89 -24.33
N GLU A 38 -1.83 19.82 -24.88
CA GLU A 38 -2.92 19.04 -24.29
C GLU A 38 -2.57 17.54 -24.20
N TYR A 39 -1.90 17.00 -25.22
CA TYR A 39 -1.44 15.61 -25.22
C TYR A 39 -0.38 15.35 -24.14
N GLU A 40 0.64 16.22 -24.04
CA GLU A 40 1.70 16.10 -23.03
C GLU A 40 1.14 16.22 -21.60
N GLU A 41 0.14 17.06 -21.38
CA GLU A 41 -0.55 17.17 -20.09
C GLU A 41 -1.36 15.91 -19.75
N LYS A 42 -2.11 15.37 -20.72
CA LYS A 42 -2.86 14.12 -20.54
C LYS A 42 -1.95 12.94 -20.29
N GLU A 43 -0.83 12.84 -20.99
CA GLU A 43 0.16 11.78 -20.79
C GLU A 43 0.69 11.80 -19.36
N LYS A 44 1.16 12.95 -18.87
CA LYS A 44 1.60 13.12 -17.47
C LYS A 44 0.50 12.79 -16.46
N TYR A 45 -0.73 13.19 -16.74
CA TYR A 45 -1.87 12.87 -15.88
C TYR A 45 -2.08 11.36 -15.80
N PHE A 46 -2.12 10.65 -16.93
CA PHE A 46 -2.32 9.21 -16.95
C PHE A 46 -1.16 8.45 -16.31
N GLU A 47 0.08 8.86 -16.53
CA GLU A 47 1.25 8.28 -15.85
C GLU A 47 1.13 8.39 -14.32
N SER A 48 0.70 9.56 -13.82
CA SER A 48 0.45 9.78 -12.39
C SER A 48 -0.67 8.87 -11.86
N GLN A 49 -1.77 8.74 -12.59
CA GLN A 49 -2.87 7.85 -12.18
C GLN A 49 -2.45 6.38 -12.17
N ILE A 50 -1.70 5.92 -13.19
CA ILE A 50 -1.18 4.55 -13.26
C ILE A 50 -0.25 4.29 -12.07
N ALA A 51 0.63 5.23 -11.73
CA ALA A 51 1.52 5.09 -10.58
C ALA A 51 0.72 4.96 -9.27
N LYS A 52 -0.30 5.80 -9.05
CA LYS A 52 -1.19 5.70 -7.88
C LYS A 52 -1.93 4.37 -7.82
N MET A 53 -2.51 3.94 -8.95
CA MET A 53 -3.21 2.66 -9.03
C MET A 53 -2.30 1.47 -8.69
N LYS A 54 -1.03 1.51 -9.11
CA LYS A 54 -0.05 0.46 -8.75
C LYS A 54 0.19 0.40 -7.24
N VAL A 55 0.35 1.56 -6.59
CA VAL A 55 0.54 1.63 -5.13
C VAL A 55 -0.68 1.07 -4.40
N GLU A 56 -1.89 1.50 -4.78
CA GLU A 56 -3.13 1.01 -4.16
C GLU A 56 -3.32 -0.49 -4.39
N LEU A 57 -3.02 -0.99 -5.59
CA LEU A 57 -3.08 -2.43 -5.88
C LEU A 57 -2.12 -3.22 -4.99
N HIS A 58 -0.90 -2.75 -4.76
CA HIS A 58 0.04 -3.40 -3.86
C HIS A 58 -0.48 -3.44 -2.43
N LYS A 59 -1.08 -2.34 -1.95
CA LYS A 59 -1.73 -2.30 -0.63
C LYS A 59 -2.86 -3.33 -0.54
N GLU A 60 -3.74 -3.40 -1.52
CA GLU A 60 -4.84 -4.37 -1.54
C GLU A 60 -4.34 -5.83 -1.57
N VAL A 61 -3.27 -6.12 -2.32
CA VAL A 61 -2.64 -7.44 -2.31
C VAL A 61 -2.10 -7.78 -0.92
N ASP A 62 -1.44 -6.84 -0.25
CA ASP A 62 -0.92 -7.05 1.10
C ASP A 62 -2.04 -7.20 2.13
N LYS A 63 -3.16 -6.45 2.02
CA LYS A 63 -4.36 -6.68 2.83
C LYS A 63 -4.92 -8.09 2.64
N ALA A 64 -4.98 -8.57 1.39
CA ALA A 64 -5.46 -9.92 1.09
C ALA A 64 -4.56 -11.00 1.70
N LYS A 65 -3.23 -10.84 1.62
CA LYS A 65 -2.27 -11.73 2.28
C LYS A 65 -2.45 -11.74 3.80
N GLY A 66 -2.67 -10.57 4.40
CA GLY A 66 -3.01 -10.45 5.81
C GLY A 66 -4.31 -11.18 6.15
N GLY A 67 -5.31 -11.10 5.27
CA GLY A 67 -6.58 -11.83 5.37
C GLY A 67 -6.39 -13.35 5.44
N ILE A 68 -5.52 -13.91 4.61
CA ILE A 68 -5.19 -15.34 4.62
C ILE A 68 -4.61 -15.74 5.99
N GLY A 69 -3.58 -15.03 6.46
CA GLY A 69 -2.96 -15.32 7.76
C GLY A 69 -3.95 -15.16 8.91
N HIS A 70 -4.83 -14.17 8.86
CA HIS A 70 -5.87 -13.97 9.86
C HIS A 70 -6.87 -15.13 9.91
N VAL A 71 -7.38 -15.59 8.76
CA VAL A 71 -8.31 -16.72 8.71
C VAL A 71 -7.64 -18.01 9.19
N SER A 72 -6.40 -18.28 8.74
CA SER A 72 -5.62 -19.44 9.20
C SER A 72 -5.40 -19.40 10.72
N GLY A 73 -4.97 -18.25 11.24
CA GLY A 73 -4.73 -18.09 12.67
C GLY A 73 -6.01 -18.23 13.50
N TYR A 74 -7.14 -17.74 13.00
CA TYR A 74 -8.43 -17.92 13.66
C TYR A 74 -8.90 -19.38 13.67
N SER A 75 -8.68 -20.10 12.57
CA SER A 75 -8.95 -21.54 12.47
C SER A 75 -8.12 -22.37 13.46
N ASP A 76 -6.82 -22.05 13.58
CA ASP A 76 -5.93 -22.70 14.55
C ASP A 76 -6.31 -22.34 16.00
N LEU A 77 -6.71 -21.09 16.24
CA LEU A 77 -7.15 -20.64 17.56
C LEU A 77 -8.39 -21.39 18.03
N ASN A 78 -9.37 -21.62 17.15
CA ASN A 78 -10.57 -22.41 17.44
C ASN A 78 -10.27 -23.87 17.79
N GLN A 79 -9.12 -24.40 17.35
CA GLN A 79 -8.63 -25.73 17.67
C GLN A 79 -7.69 -25.74 18.90
N ASN A 80 -7.51 -24.59 19.56
CA ASN A 80 -6.57 -24.38 20.67
C ASN A 80 -5.10 -24.60 20.28
N TYR A 81 -4.74 -24.46 19.00
CA TYR A 81 -3.36 -24.50 18.52
C TYR A 81 -2.71 -23.12 18.64
N TYR A 82 -2.53 -22.66 19.88
CA TYR A 82 -2.14 -21.28 20.19
C TYR A 82 -0.85 -20.81 19.51
N LEU A 83 0.17 -21.67 19.40
CA LEU A 83 1.44 -21.32 18.77
C LEU A 83 1.31 -21.12 17.26
N ARG A 84 0.54 -22.00 16.58
CA ARG A 84 0.29 -21.86 15.13
C ARG A 84 -0.61 -20.67 14.82
N ALA A 85 -1.60 -20.43 15.68
CA ALA A 85 -2.43 -19.24 15.62
C ALA A 85 -1.57 -17.98 15.76
N PHE A 86 -0.67 -17.95 16.74
CA PHE A 86 0.26 -16.85 16.97
C PHE A 86 1.13 -16.57 15.75
N ASP A 87 1.80 -17.58 15.20
CA ASP A 87 2.63 -17.45 14.00
C ASP A 87 1.84 -16.89 12.80
N SER A 88 0.63 -17.41 12.58
CA SER A 88 -0.26 -16.90 11.52
C SER A 88 -0.64 -15.43 11.72
N PHE A 89 -0.89 -15.01 12.96
CA PHE A 89 -1.18 -13.61 13.29
C PHE A 89 0.05 -12.70 13.20
N VAL A 90 1.25 -13.20 13.51
CA VAL A 90 2.52 -12.50 13.28
C VAL A 90 2.70 -12.22 11.78
N GLY A 91 2.57 -13.25 10.94
CA GLY A 91 2.61 -13.10 9.49
C GLY A 91 1.57 -12.12 8.95
N ALA A 92 0.32 -12.22 9.44
CA ALA A 92 -0.74 -11.31 9.06
C ALA A 92 -0.44 -9.85 9.43
N SER A 93 0.20 -9.62 10.58
CA SER A 93 0.53 -8.28 11.06
C SER A 93 1.48 -7.54 10.11
N PHE A 94 2.52 -8.21 9.59
CA PHE A 94 3.40 -7.62 8.58
C PHE A 94 2.64 -7.17 7.33
N SER A 95 1.73 -8.03 6.86
CA SER A 95 0.91 -7.75 5.70
C SER A 95 -0.06 -6.59 5.92
N TYR A 96 -0.72 -6.52 7.07
CA TYR A 96 -1.62 -5.40 7.38
C TYR A 96 -0.89 -4.07 7.60
N ILE A 97 0.33 -4.09 8.13
CA ILE A 97 1.18 -2.88 8.21
C ILE A 97 1.48 -2.37 6.80
N LYS A 98 1.93 -3.23 5.88
CA LYS A 98 2.22 -2.86 4.48
C LYS A 98 0.98 -2.42 3.72
N GLY A 99 -0.15 -3.06 3.98
CA GLY A 99 -1.45 -2.73 3.40
C GLY A 99 -2.15 -1.54 4.05
N GLU A 100 -1.61 -0.96 5.12
CA GLU A 100 -2.23 0.12 5.90
C GLU A 100 -3.66 -0.21 6.42
N ASP A 101 -3.93 -1.48 6.74
CA ASP A 101 -5.23 -1.93 7.26
C ASP A 101 -5.25 -1.94 8.79
N ASN A 102 -5.50 -0.75 9.34
CA ASN A 102 -5.47 -0.52 10.78
C ASN A 102 -6.50 -1.35 11.55
N LEU A 103 -7.67 -1.60 10.96
CA LEU A 103 -8.74 -2.32 11.63
C LEU A 103 -8.36 -3.78 11.83
N ASN A 104 -7.89 -4.45 10.78
CA ASN A 104 -7.54 -5.85 10.89
C ASN A 104 -6.21 -6.07 11.60
N LEU A 105 -5.26 -5.13 11.49
CA LEU A 105 -4.04 -5.12 12.32
C LEU A 105 -4.38 -5.10 13.81
N ARG A 106 -5.33 -4.24 14.22
CA ARG A 106 -5.80 -4.17 15.61
C ARG A 106 -6.43 -5.49 16.07
N ARG A 107 -7.21 -6.14 15.21
CA ARG A 107 -7.85 -7.43 15.53
C ARG A 107 -6.81 -8.52 15.76
N VAL A 108 -5.85 -8.71 14.84
CA VAL A 108 -4.85 -9.78 14.98
C VAL A 108 -3.89 -9.53 16.14
N THR A 109 -3.52 -8.27 16.41
CA THR A 109 -2.68 -7.93 17.55
C THR A 109 -3.39 -8.17 18.89
N ASN A 110 -4.69 -7.87 18.98
CA ASN A 110 -5.50 -8.23 20.15
C ASN A 110 -5.62 -9.77 20.30
N MET A 111 -5.85 -10.52 19.21
CA MET A 111 -5.89 -11.98 19.27
C MET A 111 -4.57 -12.58 19.80
N MET A 112 -3.43 -11.99 19.38
CA MET A 112 -2.13 -12.38 19.90
C MET A 112 -2.01 -12.10 21.41
N SER A 113 -2.38 -10.90 21.88
CA SER A 113 -2.25 -10.53 23.30
C SER A 113 -3.25 -11.25 24.21
N ASP A 114 -4.48 -11.44 23.75
CA ASP A 114 -5.59 -11.83 24.61
C ASP A 114 -5.86 -13.34 24.56
N ASN A 115 -5.50 -14.00 23.45
CA ASN A 115 -5.81 -15.41 23.24
C ASN A 115 -4.57 -16.29 23.06
N CYS A 116 -3.54 -15.83 22.36
CA CYS A 116 -2.34 -16.65 22.11
C CYS A 116 -1.33 -16.59 23.26
N LEU A 117 -0.72 -15.43 23.49
CA LEU A 117 0.36 -15.23 24.48
C LEU A 117 -0.02 -15.68 25.91
N PRO A 118 -1.28 -15.56 26.37
CA PRO A 118 -1.68 -16.08 27.68
C PRO A 118 -1.62 -17.60 27.81
N ASN A 119 -1.69 -18.33 26.69
CA ASN A 119 -1.69 -19.80 26.66
C ASN A 119 -0.34 -20.41 26.26
N LEU A 120 0.64 -19.58 25.89
CA LEU A 120 2.02 -20.00 25.61
C LEU A 120 2.89 -19.87 26.87
N ASN A 121 4.05 -20.53 26.88
CA ASN A 121 4.97 -20.52 28.00
C ASN A 121 6.42 -20.34 27.54
N LYS A 122 7.33 -20.22 28.51
CA LYS A 122 8.75 -20.00 28.25
C LYS A 122 9.37 -21.07 27.32
N LYS A 123 8.99 -22.35 27.46
CA LYS A 123 9.51 -23.41 26.58
C LYS A 123 9.02 -23.23 25.15
N ASP A 124 7.78 -22.79 24.92
CA ASP A 124 7.30 -22.54 23.57
C ASP A 124 8.15 -21.48 22.88
N ILE A 125 8.60 -20.46 23.62
CA ILE A 125 9.53 -19.45 23.12
C ILE A 125 10.89 -20.06 22.78
N GLU A 126 11.48 -20.81 23.72
CA GLU A 126 12.82 -21.39 23.54
C GLU A 126 12.89 -22.39 22.37
N HIS A 127 11.82 -23.13 22.11
CA HIS A 127 11.78 -24.13 21.03
C HIS A 127 11.40 -23.54 19.66
N ASN A 128 10.89 -22.31 19.60
CA ASN A 128 10.39 -21.67 18.38
C ASN A 128 10.91 -20.23 18.24
N ASP A 129 12.21 -20.07 18.48
CA ASP A 129 12.92 -18.77 18.51
C ASP A 129 12.72 -17.94 17.23
N ASP A 130 12.57 -18.58 16.08
CA ASP A 130 12.29 -17.95 14.79
C ASP A 130 10.94 -17.21 14.78
N ILE A 131 9.86 -17.84 15.26
CA ILE A 131 8.53 -17.23 15.34
C ILE A 131 8.57 -16.01 16.27
N PHE A 132 9.27 -16.10 17.39
CA PHE A 132 9.33 -15.01 18.37
C PHE A 132 10.26 -13.87 17.94
N LYS A 133 11.29 -14.14 17.14
CA LYS A 133 12.06 -13.09 16.46
C LYS A 133 11.20 -12.31 15.47
N HIS A 134 10.41 -13.02 14.64
CA HIS A 134 9.46 -12.35 13.74
C HIS A 134 8.42 -11.53 14.52
N PHE A 135 7.98 -12.01 15.69
CA PHE A 135 7.11 -11.23 16.56
C PHE A 135 7.79 -9.96 17.08
N GLU A 136 9.03 -10.04 17.55
CA GLU A 136 9.79 -8.86 17.98
C GLU A 136 9.97 -7.86 16.82
N GLU A 137 10.23 -8.33 15.60
CA GLU A 137 10.23 -7.50 14.39
C GLU A 137 8.86 -6.85 14.09
N VAL A 138 7.75 -7.57 14.31
CA VAL A 138 6.40 -6.97 14.21
C VAL A 138 6.24 -5.84 15.22
N ILE A 139 6.73 -5.99 16.45
CA ILE A 139 6.66 -4.94 17.48
C ILE A 139 7.46 -3.70 17.06
N GLU A 140 8.64 -3.88 16.49
CA GLU A 140 9.46 -2.80 15.95
C GLU A 140 8.74 -2.07 14.82
N LYS A 141 8.28 -2.80 13.80
CA LYS A 141 7.54 -2.21 12.67
C LYS A 141 6.24 -1.55 13.09
N LEU A 142 5.51 -2.15 14.03
CA LEU A 142 4.30 -1.55 14.55
C LEU A 142 4.61 -0.26 15.33
N THR A 143 5.75 -0.19 16.01
CA THR A 143 6.20 1.03 16.69
C THR A 143 6.53 2.13 15.67
N GLU A 144 7.24 1.81 14.58
CA GLU A 144 7.53 2.74 13.48
C GLU A 144 6.26 3.23 12.78
N TYR A 145 5.32 2.32 12.54
CA TYR A 145 4.04 2.61 11.90
C TYR A 145 3.11 3.45 12.79
N ASN A 146 3.28 3.41 14.11
CA ASN A 146 2.44 4.08 15.09
C ASN A 146 2.78 5.58 15.28
N SER A 147 2.90 6.33 14.18
CA SER A 147 3.26 7.76 14.20
C SER A 147 2.27 8.63 14.98
N GLU A 148 0.98 8.29 14.93
CA GLU A 148 -0.10 9.03 15.61
C GLU A 148 -0.51 8.42 16.96
N GLY A 149 0.19 7.39 17.45
CA GLY A 149 -0.12 6.78 18.74
C GLY A 149 -1.35 5.87 18.77
N ILE A 150 -1.99 5.61 17.63
CA ILE A 150 -3.19 4.77 17.45
C ILE A 150 -3.06 3.35 18.02
N PHE A 151 -1.86 2.77 18.00
CA PHE A 151 -1.53 1.40 18.46
C PHE A 151 -0.79 1.36 19.80
N THR A 152 -0.70 2.47 20.53
CA THR A 152 0.08 2.53 21.78
C THR A 152 -0.40 1.52 22.82
N ASP A 153 -1.71 1.35 22.96
CA ASP A 153 -2.29 0.39 23.91
C ASP A 153 -2.06 -1.06 23.46
N GLN A 154 -2.18 -1.34 22.16
CA GLN A 154 -1.86 -2.65 21.57
C GLN A 154 -0.40 -3.02 21.82
N LEU A 155 0.53 -2.10 21.55
CA LEU A 155 1.97 -2.30 21.80
C LEU A 155 2.25 -2.57 23.27
N ARG A 156 1.61 -1.82 24.19
CA ARG A 156 1.74 -2.04 25.63
C ARG A 156 1.22 -3.43 26.03
N SER A 157 0.05 -3.81 25.53
CA SER A 157 -0.57 -5.12 25.80
C SER A 157 0.32 -6.27 25.31
N LEU A 158 0.76 -6.22 24.05
CA LEU A 158 1.65 -7.22 23.46
C LEU A 158 2.95 -7.38 24.23
N LYS A 159 3.65 -6.27 24.53
CA LYS A 159 4.91 -6.29 25.29
C LYS A 159 4.70 -6.86 26.69
N TYR A 160 3.60 -6.47 27.35
CA TYR A 160 3.26 -6.98 28.68
C TYR A 160 2.99 -8.49 28.64
N GLN A 161 2.10 -8.95 27.77
CA GLN A 161 1.73 -10.37 27.67
C GLN A 161 2.90 -11.24 27.25
N PHE A 162 3.77 -10.75 26.37
CA PHE A 162 4.99 -11.46 26.01
C PHE A 162 5.97 -11.56 27.19
N SER A 163 6.12 -10.49 27.99
CA SER A 163 6.91 -10.54 29.23
C SER A 163 6.34 -11.55 30.24
N GLN A 164 5.01 -11.66 30.35
CA GLN A 164 4.37 -12.67 31.19
C GLN A 164 4.60 -14.09 30.65
N CYS A 165 4.49 -14.28 29.33
CA CYS A 165 4.77 -15.56 28.66
C CYS A 165 6.20 -16.05 28.96
N LYS A 166 7.21 -15.16 28.90
CA LYS A 166 8.61 -15.44 29.26
C LYS A 166 8.81 -15.91 30.72
N LYS A 167 7.87 -15.61 31.62
CA LYS A 167 7.90 -16.00 33.04
C LYS A 167 7.03 -17.21 33.37
N ARG A 168 6.14 -17.61 32.45
CA ARG A 168 5.21 -18.71 32.67
C ARG A 168 5.95 -20.03 32.53
N GLU A 169 6.07 -20.76 33.64
CA GLU A 169 6.55 -22.13 33.64
C GLU A 169 5.38 -23.09 33.42
N LEU A 170 5.66 -24.27 32.85
CA LEU A 170 4.66 -25.32 32.67
C LEU A 170 4.10 -25.71 34.05
N VAL A 171 2.83 -25.45 34.28
CA VAL A 171 2.11 -26.11 35.38
C VAL A 171 1.93 -27.56 34.92
N VAL A 172 2.82 -28.44 35.37
CA VAL A 172 2.57 -29.88 35.32
C VAL A 172 1.34 -30.09 36.19
N LYS A 173 0.17 -30.22 35.57
CA LYS A 173 -0.96 -30.83 36.25
C LYS A 173 -0.60 -32.29 36.38
N ASP A 174 -0.15 -32.67 37.57
CA ASP A 174 -0.08 -34.08 37.95
C ASP A 174 -1.43 -34.71 37.61
N ALA A 175 -1.40 -35.70 36.73
CA ALA A 175 -2.56 -36.52 36.43
C ALA A 175 -2.94 -37.25 37.73
N ALA A 176 -4.04 -36.81 38.34
CA ALA A 176 -4.72 -37.53 39.41
C ALA A 176 -5.72 -38.53 38.80
#